data_AF-A0A2S4W0P6-F1
#
_entry.id   AF-A0A2S4W0P6-F1
#
_cell.length_a   1.000
_cell.length_b   1.000
_cell.length_c   1.000
_cell.angle_alpha   90.00
_cell.angle_beta   90.00
_cell.angle_gamma   90.00
#
_symmetry.space_group_name_H-M   'P 1'
#
loop_
_entity.id
_entity.type
_entity.pdbx_description
1 polymer ?
#
loop_
_entity_poly.entity_id
_entity_poly.type
_entity_poly.pdbx_seq_one_letter_code
_entity_poly.pdbx_strand_id
1 'polypeptide(L)'
;MSTTWQDLSSSVSTQRGHKQNHQPKQQHRSSEAREMASATAATRQRVRPIPWNSDGVNGGPSSMTILLDWLSRDGNYDRWCSGQRTKMQLCQEIIFEFNDHGIFSRGDKAVRSQIHMLEQSYFQAERFRRGMGRQLVTYDRVAGQGQYDDHLLVMCRHYWHLRSFMGGRSVPPS
;
A
#
# COMPACT_ATOMS: atom_id res chain seq x y z
N MET A 1 7.43 -103.87 -13.49
CA MET A 1 7.02 -104.72 -12.35
C MET A 1 7.90 -104.33 -11.17
N SER A 2 7.27 -103.93 -10.07
CA SER A 2 7.72 -104.06 -8.67
C SER A 2 8.98 -103.27 -8.23
N THR A 3 8.86 -102.23 -7.36
CA THR A 3 8.77 -102.32 -5.86
C THR A 3 10.19 -102.54 -5.27
N THR A 4 10.79 -101.78 -4.34
CA THR A 4 10.35 -101.12 -3.08
C THR A 4 11.53 -100.32 -2.49
N TRP A 5 11.20 -99.21 -1.81
CA TRP A 5 11.78 -98.56 -0.61
C TRP A 5 13.28 -98.59 -0.28
N GLN A 6 13.82 -97.38 -0.06
CA GLN A 6 14.71 -97.11 1.06
C GLN A 6 14.24 -95.91 1.86
N ASP A 7 14.47 -96.07 3.15
CA ASP A 7 13.91 -95.39 4.31
C ASP A 7 14.84 -94.25 4.80
N LEU A 8 14.24 -93.34 5.56
CA LEU A 8 14.79 -92.50 6.66
C LEU A 8 16.22 -91.90 6.54
N SER A 9 16.29 -90.57 6.57
CA SER A 9 16.47 -89.83 7.85
C SER A 9 17.10 -88.43 7.67
N SER A 10 16.51 -87.47 8.38
CA SER A 10 17.11 -86.27 8.98
C SER A 10 17.37 -85.01 8.14
N SER A 11 16.34 -84.15 8.19
CA SER A 11 16.37 -82.73 8.60
C SER A 11 17.48 -81.80 8.11
N VAL A 12 17.06 -80.79 7.34
CA VAL A 12 17.38 -79.40 7.72
C VAL A 12 16.22 -78.47 7.33
N SER A 13 15.77 -77.71 8.33
CA SER A 13 14.68 -76.74 8.25
C SER A 13 14.98 -75.64 7.23
N THR A 14 14.07 -75.43 6.28
CA THR A 14 13.95 -74.15 5.56
C THR A 14 12.64 -73.51 5.98
N GLN A 15 12.76 -72.52 6.86
CA GLN A 15 11.65 -71.73 7.36
C GLN A 15 11.15 -70.80 6.23
N ARG A 16 9.88 -70.98 5.89
CA ARG A 16 9.14 -70.19 4.90
C ARG A 16 8.99 -68.76 5.42
N GLY A 17 9.64 -67.81 4.76
CA GLY A 17 9.52 -66.40 5.07
C GLY A 17 8.09 -65.90 4.84
N HIS A 18 7.39 -65.56 5.91
CA HIS A 18 6.21 -64.69 5.85
C HIS A 18 6.69 -63.26 5.61
N LYS A 19 6.50 -62.73 4.39
CA LYS A 19 6.62 -61.29 4.12
C LYS A 19 5.45 -60.58 4.81
N GLN A 20 5.70 -59.97 5.96
CA GLN A 20 4.83 -58.93 6.50
C GLN A 20 4.97 -57.67 5.63
N ASN A 21 3.91 -57.33 4.91
CA ASN A 21 3.75 -56.03 4.28
C ASN A 21 3.28 -55.03 5.35
N HIS A 22 4.22 -54.39 6.04
CA HIS A 22 3.93 -53.21 6.85
C HIS A 22 4.26 -51.96 6.03
N GLN A 23 3.22 -51.31 5.55
CA GLN A 23 3.29 -49.97 4.99
C GLN A 23 3.05 -48.95 6.11
N PRO A 24 4.03 -48.08 6.40
CA PRO A 24 3.67 -46.76 6.88
C PRO A 24 4.64 -45.71 6.29
N LYS A 25 4.20 -44.90 5.32
CA LYS A 25 4.95 -43.67 4.97
C LYS A 25 4.23 -42.64 4.09
N GLN A 26 2.91 -42.68 3.97
CA GLN A 26 2.17 -41.64 3.23
C GLN A 26 1.57 -40.53 4.12
N GLN A 27 1.25 -40.83 5.39
CA GLN A 27 0.65 -39.83 6.28
C GLN A 27 1.63 -38.72 6.71
N HIS A 28 2.91 -39.05 6.98
CA HIS A 28 3.90 -38.05 7.42
C HIS A 28 4.26 -37.04 6.31
N ARG A 29 4.36 -37.49 5.05
CA ARG A 29 4.71 -36.64 3.92
C ARG A 29 3.60 -35.65 3.54
N SER A 30 2.35 -36.02 3.81
CA SER A 30 1.18 -35.18 3.52
C SER A 30 0.87 -34.20 4.65
N SER A 31 1.26 -34.48 5.90
CA SER A 31 1.29 -33.48 6.97
C SER A 31 2.41 -32.46 6.77
N GLU A 32 3.62 -32.91 6.42
CA GLU A 32 4.76 -32.01 6.14
C GLU A 32 4.48 -31.07 4.96
N ALA A 33 3.88 -31.56 3.87
CA ALA A 33 3.50 -30.71 2.74
C ALA A 33 2.40 -29.70 3.09
N ARG A 34 1.45 -30.06 3.97
CA ARG A 34 0.41 -29.15 4.47
C ARG A 34 0.98 -28.11 5.44
N GLU A 35 1.95 -28.50 6.25
CA GLU A 35 2.66 -27.63 7.19
C GLU A 35 3.57 -26.65 6.45
N MET A 36 4.26 -27.09 5.40
CA MET A 36 5.02 -26.21 4.49
C MET A 36 4.10 -25.28 3.67
N ALA A 37 2.93 -25.74 3.22
CA ALA A 37 1.93 -24.90 2.56
C ALA A 37 1.30 -23.88 3.53
N SER A 38 1.10 -24.25 4.80
CA SER A 38 0.61 -23.34 5.84
C SER A 38 1.68 -22.32 6.26
N ALA A 39 2.95 -22.73 6.34
CA ALA A 39 4.08 -21.85 6.60
C ALA A 39 4.33 -20.85 5.45
N THR A 40 4.12 -21.25 4.20
CA THR A 40 4.23 -20.35 3.04
C THR A 40 3.02 -19.42 2.87
N ALA A 41 1.83 -19.82 3.33
CA ALA A 41 0.65 -18.95 3.35
C ALA A 41 0.68 -17.89 4.47
N ALA A 42 1.44 -18.12 5.54
CA ALA A 42 1.45 -17.28 6.75
C ALA A 42 2.20 -15.94 6.64
N THR A 43 2.87 -15.63 5.51
CA THR A 43 3.70 -14.42 5.42
C THR A 43 3.33 -13.48 4.27
N ARG A 44 2.02 -13.28 4.03
CA ARG A 44 1.55 -12.01 3.48
C ARG A 44 1.08 -11.13 4.64
N GLN A 45 2.01 -10.76 5.51
CA GLN A 45 1.77 -9.64 6.41
C GLN A 45 1.44 -8.44 5.53
N ARG A 46 0.20 -7.95 5.61
CA ARG A 46 -0.18 -6.70 4.96
C ARG A 46 0.66 -5.61 5.62
N VAL A 47 1.76 -5.23 4.95
CA VAL A 47 2.55 -4.08 5.35
C VAL A 47 1.57 -2.91 5.45
N ARG A 48 1.44 -2.36 6.66
CA ARG A 48 0.58 -1.20 6.88
C ARG A 48 1.06 -0.09 5.94
N PRO A 49 0.17 0.57 5.18
CA PRO A 49 0.56 1.63 4.27
C PRO A 49 1.37 2.68 5.03
N ILE A 50 2.59 2.97 4.56
CA ILE A 50 3.44 3.97 5.21
C ILE A 50 2.77 5.34 5.02
N PRO A 51 2.50 6.11 6.10
CA PRO A 51 1.91 7.43 5.99
C PRO A 51 2.78 8.35 5.14
N TRP A 52 2.14 9.13 4.25
CA TRP A 52 2.84 10.05 3.33
C TRP A 52 3.61 11.17 4.02
N ASN A 53 3.28 11.46 5.28
CA ASN A 53 3.91 12.52 6.06
C ASN A 53 5.07 12.01 6.93
N SER A 54 5.38 10.71 6.88
CA SER A 54 6.29 10.06 7.83
C SER A 54 7.16 8.97 7.19
N ASP A 55 7.27 8.98 5.86
CA ASP A 55 8.06 8.04 5.08
C ASP A 55 9.40 8.61 4.59
N GLY A 56 9.82 9.74 5.16
CA GLY A 56 11.13 10.33 4.88
C GLY A 56 12.26 9.38 5.28
N VAL A 57 13.27 9.28 4.43
CA VAL A 57 14.43 8.39 4.63
C VAL A 57 15.63 9.23 5.11
N ASN A 58 16.39 8.73 6.10
CA ASN A 58 17.59 9.38 6.63
C ASN A 58 17.38 10.83 7.11
N GLY A 59 16.20 11.15 7.66
CA GLY A 59 15.86 12.52 8.08
C GLY A 59 15.53 13.47 6.91
N GLY A 60 15.43 12.94 5.69
CA GLY A 60 15.00 13.66 4.50
C GLY A 60 13.49 13.97 4.47
N PRO A 61 13.04 14.70 3.44
CA PRO A 61 11.63 15.09 3.32
C PRO A 61 10.72 13.87 3.11
N SER A 62 9.48 13.98 3.58
CA SER A 62 8.45 12.96 3.36
C SER A 62 7.91 13.02 1.92
N SER A 63 7.27 11.95 1.43
CA SER A 63 6.60 11.95 0.13
C SER A 63 5.56 13.07 0.01
N MET A 64 4.87 13.40 1.10
CA MET A 64 3.93 14.52 1.11
C MET A 64 4.65 15.85 0.88
N THR A 65 5.77 16.06 1.56
CA THR A 65 6.58 17.28 1.41
C THR A 65 7.08 17.42 -0.02
N ILE A 66 7.66 16.36 -0.58
CA ILE A 66 8.17 16.34 -1.97
C ILE A 66 7.02 16.56 -2.96
N LEU A 67 5.86 15.94 -2.73
CA LEU A 67 4.69 16.09 -3.60
C LEU A 67 4.17 17.53 -3.61
N LEU A 68 4.04 18.15 -2.43
CA LEU A 68 3.59 19.53 -2.32
C LEU A 68 4.57 20.50 -2.96
N ASP A 69 5.88 20.30 -2.72
CA ASP A 69 6.94 21.07 -3.36
C ASP A 69 6.84 20.96 -4.89
N TRP A 70 6.79 19.75 -5.43
CA TRP A 70 6.67 19.51 -6.86
C TRP A 70 5.44 20.20 -7.47
N LEU A 71 4.28 20.13 -6.81
CA LEU A 71 3.05 20.79 -7.27
C LEU A 71 3.15 22.32 -7.24
N SER A 72 3.90 22.87 -6.27
CA SER A 72 4.10 24.30 -6.09
C SER A 72 5.10 24.91 -7.07
N ARG A 73 6.01 24.10 -7.65
CA ARG A 73 6.97 24.54 -8.68
C ARG A 73 6.25 25.03 -9.94
N ASP A 74 6.86 26.01 -10.60
CA ASP A 74 6.24 26.81 -11.66
C ASP A 74 5.50 25.98 -12.72
N GLY A 75 4.17 26.10 -12.70
CA GLY A 75 3.28 25.51 -13.69
C GLY A 75 3.08 23.99 -13.58
N ASN A 76 3.64 23.30 -12.59
CA ASN A 76 3.48 21.84 -12.47
C ASN A 76 2.03 21.43 -12.16
N TYR A 77 1.36 22.15 -11.26
CA TYR A 77 -0.07 21.94 -11.06
C TYR A 77 -0.89 22.27 -12.32
N ASP A 78 -0.44 23.19 -13.17
CA ASP A 78 -1.13 23.48 -14.44
C ASP A 78 -0.92 22.41 -15.48
N ARG A 79 0.29 21.88 -15.59
CA ARG A 79 0.57 20.70 -16.39
C ARG A 79 -0.30 19.54 -15.92
N TRP A 80 -0.49 19.41 -14.61
CA TRP A 80 -1.40 18.44 -14.03
C TRP A 80 -2.85 18.68 -14.48
N CYS A 81 -3.39 19.90 -14.39
CA CYS A 81 -4.79 20.19 -14.71
C CYS A 81 -5.09 20.29 -16.22
N SER A 82 -4.15 20.79 -17.02
CA SER A 82 -4.37 21.15 -18.44
C SER A 82 -4.47 19.96 -19.39
N GLY A 83 -4.08 18.77 -18.95
CA GLY A 83 -4.02 17.59 -19.81
C GLY A 83 -2.97 17.68 -20.94
N GLN A 84 -2.14 18.73 -20.96
CA GLN A 84 -1.05 18.91 -21.94
C GLN A 84 -0.03 17.76 -21.88
N ARG A 85 0.13 17.14 -20.72
CA ARG A 85 0.89 15.92 -20.49
C ARG A 85 -0.07 14.85 -19.99
N THR A 86 0.20 13.59 -20.32
CA THR A 86 -0.58 12.50 -19.71
C THR A 86 -0.32 12.47 -18.21
N LYS A 87 -1.36 12.22 -17.42
CA LYS A 87 -1.22 12.04 -15.96
C LYS A 87 -0.14 11.00 -15.61
N MET A 88 0.03 9.98 -16.46
CA MET A 88 1.08 8.97 -16.34
C MET A 88 2.49 9.57 -16.38
N GLN A 89 2.80 10.41 -17.37
CA GLN A 89 4.11 11.06 -17.48
C GLN A 89 4.42 11.94 -16.26
N LEU A 90 3.42 12.69 -15.78
CA LEU A 90 3.59 13.53 -14.59
C LEU A 90 3.77 12.69 -13.32
N CYS A 91 3.09 11.54 -13.22
CA CYS A 91 3.32 10.61 -12.11
C CYS A 91 4.74 10.05 -12.12
N GLN A 92 5.28 9.73 -13.29
CA GLN A 92 6.66 9.28 -13.42
C GLN A 92 7.65 10.37 -12.98
N GLU A 93 7.44 11.63 -13.38
CA GLU A 93 8.26 12.77 -12.91
C GLU A 93 8.27 12.84 -11.37
N ILE A 94 7.10 12.75 -10.74
CA ILE A 94 6.99 12.75 -9.27
C ILE A 94 7.66 11.53 -8.63
N ILE A 95 7.53 10.34 -9.23
CA ILE A 95 8.17 9.12 -8.72
C ILE A 95 9.70 9.23 -8.82
N PHE A 96 10.23 9.83 -9.89
CA PHE A 96 11.66 10.09 -10.00
C PHE A 96 12.15 11.00 -8.86
N GLU A 97 11.39 12.03 -8.51
CA GLU A 97 11.70 12.90 -7.36
C GLU A 97 11.68 12.12 -6.04
N PHE A 98 10.69 11.24 -5.82
CA PHE A 98 10.67 10.38 -4.64
C PHE A 98 11.89 9.46 -4.57
N ASN A 99 12.28 8.87 -5.71
CA ASN A 99 13.44 7.99 -5.80
C ASN A 99 14.76 8.72 -5.51
N ASP A 100 14.90 9.98 -5.95
CA ASP A 100 16.06 10.83 -5.65
C ASP A 100 16.21 11.07 -4.14
N HIS A 101 15.09 11.13 -3.42
CA HIS A 101 15.04 11.20 -1.97
C HIS A 101 15.02 9.83 -1.26
N GLY A 102 15.24 8.72 -2.00
CA GLY A 102 15.33 7.37 -1.45
C GLY A 102 13.98 6.69 -1.13
N ILE A 103 12.86 7.25 -1.60
CA ILE A 103 11.51 6.72 -1.35
C ILE A 103 11.01 5.92 -2.55
N PHE A 104 11.18 4.59 -2.51
CA PHE A 104 10.79 3.68 -3.60
C PHE A 104 9.40 3.05 -3.46
N SER A 105 8.68 3.36 -2.37
CA SER A 105 7.42 2.67 -2.02
C SER A 105 6.18 3.21 -2.77
N ARG A 106 6.31 4.33 -3.49
CA ARG A 106 5.20 5.04 -4.12
C ARG A 106 5.11 4.68 -5.61
N GLY A 107 3.90 4.40 -6.09
CA GLY A 107 3.64 4.10 -7.51
C GLY A 107 2.58 5.01 -8.11
N ASP A 108 2.40 4.96 -9.44
CA ASP A 108 1.57 5.90 -10.21
C ASP A 108 0.13 6.01 -9.70
N LYS A 109 -0.47 4.88 -9.32
CA LYS A 109 -1.84 4.86 -8.77
C LYS A 109 -1.89 5.59 -7.43
N ALA A 110 -0.89 5.38 -6.57
CA ALA A 110 -0.82 6.00 -5.27
C ALA A 110 -0.65 7.52 -5.40
N VAL A 111 0.22 7.98 -6.32
CA VAL A 111 0.42 9.41 -6.62
C VAL A 111 -0.87 10.06 -7.10
N ARG A 112 -1.55 9.47 -8.10
CA ARG A 112 -2.83 10.00 -8.59
C ARG A 112 -3.88 10.11 -7.50
N SER A 113 -4.05 9.04 -6.73
CA SER A 113 -5.01 9.03 -5.62
C SER A 113 -4.66 10.08 -4.57
N GLN A 114 -3.37 10.27 -4.28
CA GLN A 114 -2.92 11.26 -3.30
C GLN A 114 -3.20 12.69 -3.75
N ILE A 115 -2.87 13.03 -5.00
CA ILE A 115 -3.16 14.37 -5.55
C ILE A 115 -4.66 14.62 -5.56
N HIS A 116 -5.47 13.63 -5.97
CA HIS A 116 -6.92 13.75 -5.93
C HIS A 116 -7.44 14.01 -4.50
N MET A 117 -6.94 13.31 -3.48
CA MET A 117 -7.33 13.57 -2.09
C MET A 117 -6.93 14.98 -1.61
N LEU A 118 -5.76 15.48 -2.03
CA LEU A 118 -5.34 16.86 -1.74
C LEU A 118 -6.31 17.86 -2.40
N GLU A 119 -6.65 17.67 -3.67
CA GLU A 119 -7.63 18.50 -4.38
C GLU A 119 -8.99 18.50 -3.65
N GLN A 120 -9.52 17.32 -3.29
CA GLN A 120 -10.81 17.20 -2.59
C GLN A 120 -10.79 17.88 -1.22
N SER A 121 -9.75 17.66 -0.40
CA SER A 121 -9.63 18.30 0.91
C SER A 121 -9.54 19.82 0.80
N TYR A 122 -8.80 20.33 -0.19
CA TYR A 122 -8.72 21.75 -0.48
C TYR A 122 -10.06 22.33 -0.93
N PHE A 123 -10.77 21.69 -1.86
CA PHE A 123 -12.07 22.17 -2.32
C PHE A 123 -13.13 22.15 -1.22
N GLN A 124 -13.10 21.14 -0.34
CA GLN A 124 -13.97 21.09 0.83
C GLN A 124 -13.69 22.27 1.78
N ALA A 125 -12.42 22.55 2.05
CA ALA A 125 -12.01 23.70 2.85
C ALA A 125 -12.37 25.04 2.20
N GLU A 126 -12.22 25.19 0.88
CA GLU A 126 -12.65 26.38 0.13
C GLU A 126 -14.18 26.55 0.13
N ARG A 127 -14.94 25.45 0.00
CA ARG A 127 -16.39 25.48 0.08
C ARG A 127 -16.84 25.92 1.48
N PHE A 128 -16.22 25.36 2.52
CA PHE A 128 -16.44 25.79 3.90
C PHE A 128 -16.12 27.26 4.08
N ARG A 129 -14.94 27.71 3.64
CA ARG A 129 -14.53 29.12 3.67
C ARG A 129 -15.55 30.06 3.01
N ARG A 130 -15.99 29.72 1.79
CA ARG A 130 -16.94 30.54 1.02
C ARG A 130 -18.34 30.53 1.62
N GLY A 131 -18.76 29.41 2.21
CA GLY A 131 -20.03 29.29 2.93
C GLY A 131 -20.02 30.08 4.24
N MET A 132 -18.93 29.99 4.99
CA MET A 132 -18.77 30.61 6.30
C MET A 132 -18.47 32.12 6.21
N GLY A 133 -17.90 32.60 5.10
CA GLY A 133 -17.83 34.04 4.79
C GLY A 133 -19.19 34.75 4.78
N ARG A 134 -20.32 34.03 4.70
CA ARG A 134 -21.67 34.58 4.90
C ARG A 134 -22.14 34.57 6.35
N GLN A 135 -21.63 33.67 7.20
CA GLN A 135 -22.02 33.57 8.62
C GLN A 135 -21.08 34.33 9.56
N LEU A 136 -19.82 34.57 9.20
CA LEU A 136 -18.81 35.20 10.07
C LEU A 136 -18.97 36.73 10.22
N VAL A 137 -19.98 37.36 9.59
CA VAL A 137 -20.31 38.79 9.80
C VAL A 137 -20.76 39.05 11.25
N THR A 138 -20.99 38.02 12.06
CA THR A 138 -21.67 38.11 13.36
C THR A 138 -20.82 37.79 14.60
N TYR A 139 -19.58 37.32 14.47
CA TYR A 139 -18.72 36.98 15.64
C TYR A 139 -17.41 37.75 15.65
N ASP A 140 -16.93 38.04 16.87
CA ASP A 140 -15.72 38.80 17.18
C ASP A 140 -14.53 38.40 16.28
N ARG A 141 -13.99 39.39 15.58
CA ARG A 141 -13.15 39.24 14.39
C ARG A 141 -11.80 38.57 14.68
N VAL A 142 -11.33 38.61 15.92
CA VAL A 142 -10.01 38.09 16.32
C VAL A 142 -10.13 36.68 16.92
N ALA A 143 -11.07 36.46 17.85
CA ALA A 143 -11.32 35.14 18.43
C ALA A 143 -11.93 34.16 17.41
N GLY A 144 -12.80 34.65 16.52
CA GLY A 144 -13.40 33.86 15.45
C GLY A 144 -12.43 33.47 14.34
N GLN A 145 -11.34 34.23 14.12
CA GLN A 145 -10.35 33.90 13.09
C GLN A 145 -9.47 32.71 13.46
N GLY A 146 -9.04 32.59 14.72
CA GLY A 146 -8.27 31.42 15.17
C GLY A 146 -9.06 30.11 15.02
N GLN A 147 -10.32 30.09 15.48
CA GLN A 147 -11.20 28.92 15.36
C GLN A 147 -11.50 28.54 13.91
N TYR A 148 -11.59 29.55 13.06
CA TYR A 148 -11.84 29.39 11.64
C TYR A 148 -10.62 28.78 10.91
N ASP A 149 -9.41 29.28 11.20
CA ASP A 149 -8.17 28.74 10.64
C ASP A 149 -7.89 27.32 11.15
N ASP A 150 -8.13 27.05 12.42
CA ASP A 150 -8.04 25.71 13.00
C ASP A 150 -8.99 24.74 12.30
N HIS A 151 -10.23 25.16 12.04
CA HIS A 151 -11.19 24.31 11.33
C HIS A 151 -10.76 24.04 9.88
N LEU A 152 -10.15 25.01 9.19
CA LEU A 152 -9.59 24.79 7.85
C LEU A 152 -8.46 23.77 7.88
N LEU A 153 -7.59 23.81 8.89
CA LEU A 153 -6.49 22.85 9.04
C LEU A 153 -6.96 21.45 9.43
N VAL A 154 -8.08 21.33 10.14
CA VAL A 154 -8.75 20.04 10.41
C VAL A 154 -9.26 19.41 9.10
N MET A 155 -9.87 20.22 8.21
CA MET A 155 -10.34 19.72 6.91
C MET A 155 -9.19 19.43 5.95
N CYS A 156 -8.21 20.32 5.92
CA CYS A 156 -7.13 20.31 4.96
C CYS A 156 -5.83 20.75 5.66
N ARG A 157 -5.08 19.76 6.17
CA ARG A 157 -3.80 19.99 6.86
C ARG A 157 -2.84 20.90 6.10
N HIS A 158 -2.83 20.79 4.77
CA HIS A 158 -1.93 21.52 3.89
C HIS A 158 -2.61 22.74 3.23
N TYR A 159 -3.71 23.25 3.82
CA TYR A 159 -4.56 24.28 3.21
C TYR A 159 -3.78 25.49 2.71
N TRP A 160 -2.94 26.09 3.57
CA TRP A 160 -2.17 27.28 3.22
C TRP A 160 -1.19 27.04 2.08
N HIS A 161 -0.56 25.87 2.06
CA HIS A 161 0.39 25.49 1.02
C HIS A 161 -0.34 25.22 -0.30
N LEU A 162 -1.46 24.50 -0.29
CA LEU A 162 -2.27 24.25 -1.49
C LEU A 162 -2.86 25.54 -2.05
N ARG A 163 -3.27 26.46 -1.18
CA ARG A 163 -3.83 27.76 -1.58
C ARG A 163 -2.83 28.63 -2.35
N SER A 164 -1.52 28.50 -2.10
CA SER A 164 -0.51 29.33 -2.78
C SER A 164 -0.50 29.11 -4.30
N PHE A 165 -0.79 27.89 -4.76
CA PHE A 165 -0.78 27.54 -6.20
C PHE A 165 -2.17 27.16 -6.77
N MET A 166 -3.11 26.73 -5.92
CA MET A 166 -4.51 26.45 -6.32
C MET A 166 -5.43 27.67 -6.14
N GLY A 167 -5.11 28.61 -5.24
CA GLY A 167 -6.01 29.69 -4.81
C GLY A 167 -6.25 30.80 -5.82
N GLY A 168 -5.38 30.95 -6.83
CA GLY A 168 -5.57 31.89 -7.94
C GLY A 168 -6.50 31.37 -9.04
N ARG A 169 -6.98 30.13 -8.95
CA ARG A 169 -7.71 29.45 -10.03
C ARG A 169 -9.16 29.22 -9.62
N SER A 170 -10.05 29.96 -10.27
CA SER A 170 -11.48 29.63 -10.32
C SER A 170 -11.62 28.21 -10.86
N VAL A 171 -12.05 27.26 -10.02
CA VAL A 171 -12.49 25.94 -10.49
C VAL A 171 -13.58 26.16 -11.54
N PRO A 172 -13.39 25.80 -12.83
CA PRO A 172 -14.47 25.89 -13.78
C PRO A 172 -15.57 24.90 -13.36
N PRO A 173 -16.86 25.29 -13.40
CA PRO A 173 -17.94 24.36 -13.15
C PRO A 173 -17.88 23.24 -14.19
N SER A 174 -18.06 22.00 -13.72
CA SER A 174 -18.23 20.81 -14.56
C SER A 174 -19.49 20.87 -15.41
#